data_AF-A0A7W7LFS5-F1
#
_entry.id   AF-A0A7W7LFS5-F1
#
_cell.length_a   1.000
_cell.length_b   1.000
_cell.length_c   1.000
_cell.angle_alpha   90.00
_cell.angle_beta   90.00
_cell.angle_gamma   90.00
#
_symmetry.space_group_name_H-M   'P 1'
#
loop_
_entity.id
_entity.type
_entity.pdbx_description
1 polymer ?
#
loop_
_entity_poly.entity_id
_entity_poly.type
_entity_poly.pdbx_seq_one_letter_code
_entity_poly.pdbx_strand_id
1 'polypeptide(L)'
;MKGTVPSLATVGPPRLLAGLDETAWMDQAAHTAVHGPAPELNVEELTALAEDIGLRGRGGAGFLFARKLRAVTDSLRRTGSVPAVVVNGSEGEPGCLKDTALLLFAPHLVLDGAVLAAKALGAREVALGVTRADVEESVRRAIAERGSAGPAIGVTRLPERFVTGESSALVRGIDGGPALPSGRRIRTSESGLGGVPTLLSNTETFAQLAVAARLGAVGYGAVGLPTEPGTVMLTVAGTHVVEAPTGLPIPYVLELCGTAPGQGVLVGGYHGGWLPPHAARAATVSRDSLAAVDGVLGAGALLPLPETTCPVGETVRVAGWLAEQSAGQCGPCALGLPALADALADAAGGAGQRALDAVRTRMAAVERRGACSHPDGSTRFVSSALTVFAEEFAAHALGHGCGRPTLGALPLPAEERTRATSPAARVAGTAPAPAEQLLVDWTLCRGHGLCADLLPGLLRLGPDGYPERAVIPVPARMRQRALRAVRRCPALALRVEAAG
;
A
#
# COMPACT_ATOMS: atom_id res chain seq x y z
N MET A 1 3.13 19.29 -0.38
CA MET A 1 4.49 18.71 -0.35
C MET A 1 4.75 18.04 -1.69
N LYS A 2 5.90 18.26 -2.32
CA LYS A 2 6.33 17.44 -3.46
C LYS A 2 6.71 16.06 -2.90
N GLY A 3 6.10 14.99 -3.39
CA GLY A 3 6.45 13.63 -2.95
C GLY A 3 7.78 13.18 -3.55
N THR A 4 8.27 12.01 -3.15
CA THR A 4 9.47 11.41 -3.76
C THR A 4 9.26 11.27 -5.26
N VAL A 5 10.21 11.76 -6.06
CA VAL A 5 10.26 11.53 -7.51
C VAL A 5 11.18 10.33 -7.73
N PRO A 6 10.70 9.23 -8.31
CA PRO A 6 11.54 8.05 -8.53
C PRO A 6 12.56 8.30 -9.63
N SER A 7 13.72 7.66 -9.52
CA SER A 7 14.61 7.47 -10.66
C SER A 7 14.07 6.34 -11.54
N LEU A 8 14.33 6.40 -12.85
CA LEU A 8 13.83 5.43 -13.81
C LEU A 8 14.99 4.58 -14.36
N ALA A 9 14.74 3.31 -14.59
CA ALA A 9 15.63 2.42 -15.32
C ALA A 9 14.82 1.39 -16.12
N THR A 10 15.46 0.78 -17.11
CA THR A 10 14.85 -0.21 -17.99
C THR A 10 15.81 -1.37 -18.20
N VAL A 11 15.28 -2.58 -18.35
CA VAL A 11 16.06 -3.75 -18.73
C VAL A 11 15.54 -4.26 -20.08
N GLY A 12 16.39 -4.27 -21.09
CA GLY A 12 15.97 -4.57 -22.46
C GLY A 12 15.11 -3.45 -23.08
N PRO A 13 14.44 -3.72 -24.22
CA PRO A 13 13.66 -2.70 -24.91
C PRO A 13 12.48 -2.21 -24.07
N PRO A 14 12.43 -0.93 -23.69
CA PRO A 14 11.33 -0.40 -22.88
C PRO A 14 10.03 -0.42 -23.68
N ARG A 15 8.92 -0.66 -22.97
CA ARG A 15 7.57 -0.62 -23.54
C ARG A 15 6.76 0.50 -22.91
N LEU A 16 6.76 0.57 -21.59
CA LEU A 16 6.04 1.60 -20.83
C LEU A 16 6.86 2.87 -20.64
N LEU A 17 8.18 2.74 -20.51
CA LEU A 17 9.12 3.86 -20.34
C LEU A 17 9.83 4.24 -21.65
N ALA A 18 9.30 3.82 -22.80
CA ALA A 18 9.92 4.11 -24.10
C ALA A 18 9.98 5.63 -24.34
N GLY A 19 11.15 6.15 -24.77
CA GLY A 19 11.39 7.57 -25.04
C GLY A 19 11.78 8.43 -23.84
N LEU A 20 11.74 7.88 -22.62
CA LEU A 20 12.14 8.59 -21.39
C LEU A 20 13.66 8.59 -21.14
N ASP A 21 14.43 7.93 -21.99
CA ASP A 21 15.88 8.07 -22.09
C ASP A 21 16.30 9.34 -22.85
N GLU A 22 15.43 9.86 -23.72
CA GLU A 22 15.67 11.08 -24.51
C GLU A 22 14.98 12.32 -23.92
N THR A 23 13.93 12.13 -23.13
CA THR A 23 13.09 13.22 -22.60
C THR A 23 12.84 13.05 -21.09
N ALA A 24 12.73 14.17 -20.38
CA ALA A 24 12.47 14.15 -18.94
C ALA A 24 11.01 13.81 -18.59
N TRP A 25 10.07 14.04 -19.51
CA TRP A 25 8.67 13.64 -19.44
C TRP A 25 8.09 13.56 -20.86
N MET A 26 7.07 12.71 -21.05
CA MET A 26 6.38 12.55 -22.33
C MET A 26 5.18 13.51 -22.41
N ASP A 27 5.37 14.65 -23.08
CA ASP A 27 4.25 15.44 -23.59
C ASP A 27 3.51 14.68 -24.72
N GLN A 28 2.36 15.20 -25.16
CA GLN A 28 1.58 14.53 -26.20
C GLN A 28 2.35 14.31 -27.52
N ALA A 29 3.22 15.25 -27.91
CA ALA A 29 3.94 15.17 -29.17
C ALA A 29 5.02 14.06 -29.11
N ALA A 30 5.83 14.06 -28.05
CA ALA A 30 6.80 13.01 -27.78
C ALA A 30 6.13 11.63 -27.63
N HIS A 31 5.02 11.57 -26.89
CA HIS A 31 4.20 10.35 -26.75
C HIS A 31 3.74 9.79 -28.09
N THR A 32 3.22 10.67 -28.96
CA THR A 32 2.74 10.27 -30.28
C THR A 32 3.89 9.85 -31.20
N ALA A 33 5.05 10.51 -31.10
CA ALA A 33 6.23 10.13 -31.88
C ALA A 33 6.74 8.73 -31.51
N VAL A 34 6.72 8.38 -30.22
CA VAL A 34 7.22 7.09 -29.72
C VAL A 34 6.20 5.96 -29.90
N HIS A 35 4.95 6.19 -29.51
CA HIS A 35 3.94 5.13 -29.47
C HIS A 35 3.01 5.14 -30.68
N GLY A 36 2.96 6.21 -31.46
CA GLY A 36 1.93 6.40 -32.48
C GLY A 36 0.52 6.56 -31.89
N PRO A 37 -0.50 6.71 -32.77
CA PRO A 37 -1.89 6.81 -32.33
C PRO A 37 -2.37 5.50 -31.69
N ALA A 38 -3.26 5.61 -30.69
CA ALA A 38 -3.91 4.42 -30.14
C ALA A 38 -4.93 3.87 -31.16
N PRO A 39 -4.93 2.56 -31.44
CA PRO A 39 -5.92 1.96 -32.32
C PRO A 39 -7.30 1.95 -31.66
N GLU A 40 -8.35 1.79 -32.47
CA GLU A 40 -9.70 1.57 -31.96
C GLU A 40 -10.00 0.07 -31.97
N LEU A 41 -10.41 -0.47 -30.82
CA LEU A 41 -10.81 -1.86 -30.66
C LEU A 41 -12.24 -1.90 -30.10
N ASN A 42 -13.08 -2.79 -30.63
CA ASN A 42 -14.35 -3.10 -29.99
C ASN A 42 -14.15 -3.95 -28.73
N VAL A 43 -15.20 -4.16 -27.94
CA VAL A 43 -15.10 -4.87 -26.65
C VAL A 43 -14.68 -6.34 -26.82
N GLU A 44 -15.09 -6.99 -27.90
CA GLU A 44 -14.70 -8.37 -28.21
C GLU A 44 -13.19 -8.46 -28.54
N GLU A 45 -12.68 -7.58 -29.41
CA GLU A 45 -11.27 -7.48 -29.78
C GLU A 45 -10.39 -7.15 -28.56
N LEU A 46 -10.81 -6.19 -27.74
CA LEU A 46 -10.10 -5.80 -26.52
C LEU A 46 -10.05 -6.96 -25.51
N THR A 47 -11.15 -7.71 -25.40
CA THR A 47 -11.23 -8.89 -24.52
C THR A 47 -10.32 -10.01 -25.01
N ALA A 48 -10.34 -10.30 -26.31
CA ALA A 48 -9.49 -11.31 -26.94
C ALA A 48 -8.00 -10.95 -26.78
N LEU A 49 -7.62 -9.72 -27.09
CA LEU A 49 -6.25 -9.23 -26.90
C LEU A 49 -5.78 -9.40 -25.44
N ALA A 50 -6.62 -9.00 -24.47
CA ALA A 50 -6.30 -9.13 -23.06
C ALA A 50 -6.19 -10.60 -22.58
N GLU A 51 -6.87 -11.53 -23.25
CA GLU A 51 -6.73 -12.97 -23.03
C GLU A 51 -5.46 -13.54 -23.62
N ASP A 52 -5.17 -13.21 -24.88
CA ASP A 52 -4.02 -13.73 -25.61
C ASP A 52 -2.70 -13.36 -24.91
N ILE A 53 -2.63 -12.17 -24.31
CA ILE A 53 -1.46 -11.75 -23.52
C ILE A 53 -1.55 -12.10 -22.03
N GLY A 54 -2.64 -12.74 -21.61
CA GLY A 54 -2.89 -13.06 -20.20
C GLY A 54 -2.84 -11.84 -19.27
N LEU A 55 -3.38 -10.68 -19.70
CA LEU A 55 -3.25 -9.42 -18.97
C LEU A 55 -3.85 -9.53 -17.57
N ARG A 56 -3.00 -9.40 -16.56
CA ARG A 56 -3.39 -9.41 -15.15
C ARG A 56 -3.27 -8.02 -14.55
N GLY A 57 -4.21 -7.67 -13.68
CA GLY A 57 -4.18 -6.42 -12.93
C GLY A 57 -2.87 -6.25 -12.17
N ARG A 58 -2.27 -5.05 -12.30
CA ARG A 58 -0.96 -4.68 -11.75
C ARG A 58 -1.02 -3.96 -10.39
N GLY A 59 -2.20 -3.91 -9.77
CA GLY A 59 -2.42 -3.31 -8.44
C GLY A 59 -2.44 -4.32 -7.28
N GLY A 60 -1.65 -5.39 -7.32
CA GLY A 60 -1.55 -6.36 -6.22
C GLY A 60 -2.37 -7.64 -6.36
N ALA A 61 -3.65 -7.56 -6.75
CA ALA A 61 -4.55 -8.73 -6.76
C ALA A 61 -4.32 -9.71 -7.94
N GLY A 62 -3.68 -9.28 -9.03
CA GLY A 62 -3.34 -10.15 -10.16
C GLY A 62 -4.53 -10.76 -10.93
N PHE A 63 -5.73 -10.19 -10.80
CA PHE A 63 -6.95 -10.68 -11.45
C PHE A 63 -6.91 -10.44 -12.97
N LEU A 64 -7.39 -11.40 -13.76
CA LEU A 64 -7.40 -11.33 -15.23
C LEU A 64 -8.29 -10.18 -15.73
N PHE A 65 -7.71 -9.29 -16.52
CA PHE A 65 -8.39 -8.09 -17.03
C PHE A 65 -9.57 -8.45 -17.93
N ALA A 66 -9.41 -9.43 -18.81
CA ALA A 66 -10.49 -9.91 -19.68
C ALA A 66 -11.70 -10.44 -18.90
N ARG A 67 -11.48 -11.09 -17.74
CA ARG A 67 -12.58 -11.50 -16.85
C ARG A 67 -13.30 -10.30 -16.22
N LYS A 68 -12.59 -9.19 -15.93
CA LYS A 68 -13.24 -7.95 -15.46
C LYS A 68 -14.07 -7.33 -16.57
N LEU A 69 -13.54 -7.25 -17.79
CA LEU A 69 -14.25 -6.76 -18.97
C LEU A 69 -15.55 -7.53 -19.17
N ARG A 70 -15.50 -8.86 -19.23
CA ARG A 70 -16.69 -9.71 -19.34
C ARG A 70 -17.71 -9.45 -18.24
N ALA A 71 -17.25 -9.36 -16.98
CA ALA A 71 -18.14 -9.10 -15.85
C ALA A 71 -18.87 -7.74 -15.98
N VAL A 72 -18.18 -6.70 -16.47
CA VAL A 72 -18.80 -5.40 -16.77
C VAL A 72 -19.79 -5.55 -17.92
N THR A 73 -19.39 -6.12 -19.06
CA THR A 73 -20.26 -6.31 -20.23
C THR A 73 -21.52 -7.11 -19.91
N ASP A 74 -21.40 -8.17 -19.11
CA ASP A 74 -22.55 -8.96 -18.68
C ASP A 74 -23.49 -8.14 -17.78
N SER A 75 -22.95 -7.29 -16.90
CA SER A 75 -23.78 -6.36 -16.12
C SER A 75 -24.50 -5.36 -17.02
N LEU A 76 -23.81 -4.78 -18.02
CA LEU A 76 -24.42 -3.84 -18.96
C LEU A 76 -25.56 -4.47 -19.76
N ARG A 77 -25.41 -5.72 -20.20
CA ARG A 77 -26.49 -6.47 -20.87
C ARG A 77 -27.72 -6.65 -19.97
N ARG A 78 -27.52 -6.81 -18.66
CA ARG A 78 -28.62 -6.97 -17.69
C ARG A 78 -29.30 -5.66 -17.31
N THR A 79 -28.55 -4.57 -17.22
CA THR A 79 -29.07 -3.29 -16.69
C THR A 79 -29.45 -2.28 -17.77
N GLY A 80 -28.89 -2.40 -18.99
CA GLY A 80 -29.04 -1.38 -20.04
C GLY A 80 -28.39 -0.03 -19.70
N SER A 81 -27.54 0.03 -18.68
CA SER A 81 -26.88 1.26 -18.23
C SER A 81 -25.66 1.61 -19.08
N VAL A 82 -25.21 2.86 -19.00
CA VAL A 82 -23.89 3.29 -19.52
C VAL A 82 -22.81 2.98 -18.47
N PRO A 83 -21.68 2.34 -18.83
CA PRO A 83 -20.62 2.04 -17.88
C PRO A 83 -19.79 3.27 -17.50
N ALA A 84 -19.05 3.13 -16.40
CA ALA A 84 -17.93 4.01 -16.06
C ALA A 84 -16.59 3.26 -16.19
N VAL A 85 -15.52 4.00 -16.52
CA VAL A 85 -14.14 3.48 -16.45
C VAL A 85 -13.39 4.26 -15.37
N VAL A 86 -12.76 3.54 -14.45
CA VAL A 86 -12.03 4.12 -13.32
C VAL A 86 -10.56 3.69 -13.37
N VAL A 87 -9.67 4.67 -13.41
CA VAL A 87 -8.24 4.50 -13.26
C VAL A 87 -7.86 4.71 -11.79
N ASN A 88 -7.35 3.66 -11.16
CA ASN A 88 -6.76 3.73 -9.83
C ASN A 88 -5.30 4.17 -9.94
N GLY A 89 -5.08 5.48 -9.82
CA GLY A 89 -3.78 6.13 -9.71
C GLY A 89 -3.39 6.47 -8.28
N SER A 90 -4.05 5.89 -7.29
CA SER A 90 -3.63 6.01 -5.90
C SER A 90 -2.54 4.99 -5.58
N GLU A 91 -1.43 5.48 -5.08
CA GLU A 91 -0.29 4.68 -4.66
C GLU A 91 0.08 5.13 -3.24
N GLY A 92 -0.65 4.61 -2.25
CA GLY A 92 -0.54 5.00 -0.84
C GLY A 92 0.47 4.17 -0.04
N GLU A 93 1.17 3.25 -0.68
CA GLU A 93 2.22 2.46 -0.06
C GLU A 93 3.58 3.16 -0.24
N PRO A 94 4.28 3.54 0.84
CA PRO A 94 5.52 4.33 0.77
C PRO A 94 6.67 3.69 -0.03
N GLY A 95 6.64 2.37 -0.21
CA GLY A 95 7.65 1.60 -0.95
C GLY A 95 7.31 1.37 -2.43
N CYS A 96 6.20 1.92 -2.92
CA CYS A 96 5.71 1.76 -4.29
C CYS A 96 5.66 3.13 -4.98
N LEU A 97 6.26 3.23 -6.17
CA LEU A 97 6.31 4.46 -6.96
C LEU A 97 6.05 4.20 -8.45
N LYS A 98 5.62 2.99 -8.85
CA LYS A 98 5.49 2.61 -10.25
C LYS A 98 4.35 3.34 -10.95
N ASP A 99 3.21 3.49 -10.26
CA ASP A 99 2.04 4.15 -10.82
C ASP A 99 2.23 5.66 -10.80
N THR A 100 2.86 6.17 -9.73
CA THR A 100 3.35 7.56 -9.65
C THR A 100 4.28 7.87 -10.83
N ALA A 101 5.26 7.00 -11.12
CA ALA A 101 6.19 7.19 -12.23
C ALA A 101 5.44 7.29 -13.57
N LEU A 102 4.52 6.37 -13.85
CA LEU A 102 3.74 6.41 -15.09
C LEU A 102 2.92 7.70 -15.21
N LEU A 103 2.28 8.16 -14.14
CA LEU A 103 1.46 9.37 -14.18
C LEU A 103 2.28 10.67 -14.19
N LEU A 104 3.52 10.66 -13.69
CA LEU A 104 4.42 11.81 -13.77
C LEU A 104 5.14 11.90 -15.12
N PHE A 105 5.57 10.77 -15.67
CA PHE A 105 6.49 10.74 -16.81
C PHE A 105 5.85 10.30 -18.12
N ALA A 106 4.84 9.43 -18.08
CA ALA A 106 4.14 8.91 -19.27
C ALA A 106 2.60 8.92 -19.11
N PRO A 107 1.98 10.04 -18.66
CA PRO A 107 0.54 10.06 -18.35
C PRO A 107 -0.32 9.75 -19.58
N HIS A 108 0.12 10.14 -20.78
CA HIS A 108 -0.60 9.86 -22.01
C HIS A 108 -0.78 8.35 -22.26
N LEU A 109 0.21 7.52 -21.93
CA LEU A 109 0.10 6.07 -22.14
C LEU A 109 -1.00 5.44 -21.26
N VAL A 110 -1.14 5.93 -20.02
CA VAL A 110 -2.21 5.51 -19.10
C VAL A 110 -3.58 5.95 -19.65
N LEU A 111 -3.67 7.22 -20.07
CA LEU A 111 -4.91 7.79 -20.60
C LEU A 111 -5.35 7.09 -21.90
N ASP A 112 -4.42 6.70 -22.77
CA ASP A 112 -4.75 5.94 -23.98
C ASP A 112 -5.43 4.61 -23.65
N GLY A 113 -4.91 3.85 -22.69
CA GLY A 113 -5.50 2.58 -22.31
C GLY A 113 -6.88 2.74 -21.67
N ALA A 114 -7.05 3.78 -20.85
CA ALA A 114 -8.34 4.07 -20.21
C ALA A 114 -9.39 4.54 -21.23
N VAL A 115 -9.01 5.42 -22.16
CA VAL A 115 -9.89 5.90 -23.25
C VAL A 115 -10.22 4.77 -24.22
N LEU A 116 -9.27 3.89 -24.54
CA LEU A 116 -9.50 2.70 -25.35
C LEU A 116 -10.57 1.81 -24.72
N ALA A 117 -10.44 1.50 -23.44
CA ALA A 117 -11.43 0.70 -22.71
C ALA A 117 -12.80 1.41 -22.61
N ALA A 118 -12.80 2.73 -22.42
CA ALA A 118 -14.02 3.53 -22.37
C ALA A 118 -14.77 3.51 -23.70
N LYS A 119 -14.07 3.73 -24.82
CA LYS A 119 -14.64 3.65 -26.17
C LYS A 119 -15.21 2.26 -26.45
N ALA A 120 -14.44 1.20 -26.16
CA ALA A 120 -14.87 -0.19 -26.38
C ALA A 120 -16.15 -0.54 -25.59
N LEU A 121 -16.30 -0.01 -24.37
CA LEU A 121 -17.46 -0.23 -23.50
C LEU A 121 -18.61 0.76 -23.75
N GLY A 122 -18.42 1.80 -24.57
CA GLY A 122 -19.40 2.88 -24.72
C GLY A 122 -19.52 3.80 -23.49
N ALA A 123 -18.50 3.87 -22.64
CA ALA A 123 -18.45 4.78 -21.50
C ALA A 123 -18.27 6.23 -21.98
N ARG A 124 -18.98 7.16 -21.34
CA ARG A 124 -18.89 8.60 -21.66
C ARG A 124 -17.76 9.29 -20.91
N GLU A 125 -17.31 8.70 -19.81
CA GLU A 125 -16.31 9.29 -18.92
C GLU A 125 -15.27 8.26 -18.45
N VAL A 126 -14.07 8.77 -18.21
CA VAL A 126 -12.98 8.12 -17.50
C VAL A 126 -12.72 8.94 -16.24
N ALA A 127 -12.87 8.31 -15.07
CA ALA A 127 -12.52 8.92 -13.79
C ALA A 127 -11.17 8.40 -13.30
N LEU A 128 -10.27 9.30 -12.94
CA LEU A 128 -8.92 8.97 -12.46
C LEU A 128 -8.75 9.48 -11.03
N GLY A 129 -8.59 8.56 -10.09
CA GLY A 129 -8.32 8.89 -8.68
C GLY A 129 -6.82 8.92 -8.41
N VAL A 130 -6.30 10.04 -7.88
CA VAL A 130 -4.89 10.21 -7.46
C VAL A 130 -4.82 10.64 -6.00
N THR A 131 -3.66 10.52 -5.37
CA THR A 131 -3.45 10.98 -3.99
C THR A 131 -2.47 12.15 -3.88
N ARG A 132 -1.56 12.30 -4.84
CA ARG A 132 -0.52 13.34 -4.81
C ARG A 132 -0.89 14.55 -5.68
N ALA A 133 -0.51 15.74 -5.22
CA ALA A 133 -0.77 17.00 -5.91
C ALA A 133 0.09 17.18 -7.19
N ASP A 134 1.33 16.69 -7.20
CA ASP A 134 2.21 16.75 -8.38
C ASP A 134 1.72 15.81 -9.49
N VAL A 135 1.23 14.62 -9.10
CA VAL A 135 0.58 13.67 -10.02
C VAL A 135 -0.72 14.25 -10.59
N GLU A 136 -1.56 14.85 -9.75
CA GLU A 136 -2.79 15.55 -10.20
C GLU A 136 -2.46 16.61 -11.26
N GLU A 137 -1.46 17.44 -11.02
CA GLU A 137 -1.03 18.48 -11.95
C GLU A 137 -0.52 17.90 -13.28
N SER A 138 0.30 16.85 -13.23
CA SER A 138 0.78 16.13 -14.42
C SER A 138 -0.38 15.59 -15.27
N VAL A 139 -1.34 14.93 -14.64
CA VAL A 139 -2.51 14.36 -15.32
C VAL A 139 -3.38 15.46 -15.91
N ARG A 140 -3.61 16.57 -15.19
CA ARG A 140 -4.39 17.71 -15.72
C ARG A 140 -3.73 18.33 -16.94
N ARG A 141 -2.40 18.45 -16.95
CA ARG A 141 -1.66 18.91 -18.13
C ARG A 141 -1.87 17.96 -19.32
N ALA A 142 -1.70 16.66 -19.12
CA ALA A 142 -1.91 15.67 -20.17
C ALA A 142 -3.34 15.64 -20.72
N ILE A 143 -4.35 15.87 -19.86
CA ILE A 143 -5.75 16.03 -20.27
C ILE A 143 -5.92 17.30 -21.13
N ALA A 144 -5.32 18.42 -20.72
CA ALA A 144 -5.41 19.68 -21.46
C ALA A 144 -4.76 19.58 -22.85
N GLU A 145 -3.62 18.90 -22.98
CA GLU A 145 -2.94 18.67 -24.26
C GLU A 145 -3.83 17.87 -25.23
N ARG A 146 -4.54 16.84 -24.76
CA ARG A 146 -5.42 15.99 -25.59
C ARG A 146 -6.64 16.70 -26.17
N GLY A 147 -7.12 17.76 -25.53
CA GLY A 147 -8.38 18.42 -25.88
C GLY A 147 -9.63 17.57 -25.58
N SER A 148 -10.75 17.90 -26.21
CA SER A 148 -12.08 17.35 -25.88
C SER A 148 -12.56 16.19 -26.77
N ALA A 149 -11.65 15.54 -27.50
CA ALA A 149 -12.01 14.45 -28.40
C ALA A 149 -12.17 13.10 -27.66
N GLY A 150 -13.38 12.55 -27.65
CA GLY A 150 -13.69 11.25 -27.05
C GLY A 150 -14.33 11.33 -25.66
N PRO A 151 -14.24 10.24 -24.86
CA PRO A 151 -14.74 10.23 -23.48
C PRO A 151 -14.13 11.34 -22.63
N ALA A 152 -14.95 12.00 -21.81
CA ALA A 152 -14.48 13.03 -20.90
C ALA A 152 -13.57 12.42 -19.81
N ILE A 153 -12.45 13.07 -19.49
CA ILE A 153 -11.51 12.58 -18.48
C ILE A 153 -11.56 13.51 -17.27
N GLY A 154 -11.98 12.96 -16.12
CA GLY A 154 -11.98 13.64 -14.84
C GLY A 154 -10.86 13.13 -13.93
N VAL A 155 -10.18 14.04 -13.23
CA VAL A 155 -9.19 13.67 -12.20
C VAL A 155 -9.61 14.20 -10.84
N THR A 156 -9.59 13.33 -9.84
CA THR A 156 -9.96 13.64 -8.46
C THR A 156 -8.81 13.31 -7.53
N ARG A 157 -8.33 14.32 -6.78
CA ARG A 157 -7.36 14.11 -5.72
C ARG A 157 -8.06 13.66 -4.43
N LEU A 158 -7.68 12.48 -3.97
CA LEU A 158 -8.18 11.82 -2.77
C LEU A 158 -7.15 11.95 -1.62
N PRO A 159 -7.57 11.76 -0.36
CA PRO A 159 -6.64 11.70 0.76
C PRO A 159 -5.62 10.54 0.59
N GLU A 160 -4.35 10.83 0.80
CA GLU A 160 -3.29 9.82 0.79
C GLU A 160 -3.36 8.96 2.05
N ARG A 161 -3.87 7.73 1.89
CA ARG A 161 -3.87 6.68 2.91
C ARG A 161 -3.62 5.35 2.21
N PHE A 162 -3.07 4.38 2.94
CA PHE A 162 -2.86 3.05 2.37
C PHE A 162 -4.17 2.42 1.85
N VAL A 163 -5.27 2.58 2.59
CA VAL A 163 -6.59 2.01 2.23
C VAL A 163 -7.29 2.74 1.08
N THR A 164 -6.84 3.94 0.69
CA THR A 164 -7.47 4.72 -0.40
C THR A 164 -7.42 3.96 -1.72
N GLY A 165 -6.40 3.13 -1.94
CA GLY A 165 -6.26 2.32 -3.15
C GLY A 165 -7.12 1.06 -3.22
N GLU A 166 -7.89 0.75 -2.16
CA GLU A 166 -8.91 -0.28 -2.24
C GLU A 166 -10.02 0.14 -3.22
N SER A 167 -10.50 -0.78 -4.06
CA SER A 167 -11.37 -0.46 -5.21
C SER A 167 -12.66 0.26 -4.80
N SER A 168 -13.33 -0.18 -3.73
CA SER A 168 -14.55 0.48 -3.27
C SER A 168 -14.27 1.79 -2.53
N ALA A 169 -13.16 1.89 -1.79
CA ALA A 169 -12.71 3.12 -1.16
C ALA A 169 -12.43 4.22 -2.20
N LEU A 170 -11.71 3.87 -3.27
CA LEU A 170 -11.39 4.78 -4.37
C LEU A 170 -12.66 5.30 -5.05
N VAL A 171 -13.55 4.40 -5.48
CA VAL A 171 -14.82 4.76 -6.14
C VAL A 171 -15.63 5.72 -5.26
N ARG A 172 -15.81 5.36 -3.99
CA ARG A 172 -16.59 6.16 -3.04
C ARG A 172 -15.95 7.52 -2.75
N GLY A 173 -14.62 7.59 -2.80
CA GLY A 173 -13.87 8.84 -2.71
C GLY A 173 -14.07 9.74 -3.94
N ILE A 174 -14.08 9.16 -5.14
CA ILE A 174 -14.37 9.88 -6.39
C ILE A 174 -15.82 10.42 -6.39
N ASP A 175 -16.77 9.65 -5.86
CA ASP A 175 -18.18 10.07 -5.66
C ASP A 175 -18.34 11.15 -4.56
N GLY A 176 -17.25 11.64 -3.95
CA GLY A 176 -17.27 12.68 -2.92
C GLY A 176 -17.57 12.18 -1.51
N GLY A 177 -17.70 10.87 -1.31
CA GLY A 177 -17.81 10.24 0.00
C GLY A 177 -16.45 10.05 0.68
N PRO A 178 -16.43 9.47 1.91
CA PRO A 178 -15.17 9.13 2.54
C PRO A 178 -14.49 7.98 1.77
N ALA A 179 -13.20 8.16 1.48
CA ALA A 179 -12.35 7.18 0.80
C ALA A 179 -11.99 6.00 1.73
N LEU A 180 -13.02 5.23 2.10
CA LEU A 180 -12.90 4.06 2.96
C LEU A 180 -13.64 2.88 2.34
N PRO A 181 -13.14 1.65 2.50
CA PRO A 181 -13.76 0.46 1.92
C PRO A 181 -15.23 0.33 2.30
N SER A 182 -16.01 -0.22 1.37
CA SER A 182 -17.38 -0.65 1.62
C SER A 182 -17.36 -1.92 2.47
N GLY A 183 -18.12 -1.93 3.58
CA GLY A 183 -18.38 -3.16 4.33
C GLY A 183 -19.24 -4.18 3.57
N ARG A 184 -19.84 -3.79 2.45
CA ARG A 184 -20.61 -4.65 1.54
C ARG A 184 -19.72 -5.17 0.42
N ARG A 185 -19.79 -6.47 0.15
CA ARG A 185 -19.08 -7.14 -0.95
C ARG A 185 -19.79 -6.95 -2.29
N ILE A 186 -20.00 -5.71 -2.71
CA ILE A 186 -20.51 -5.39 -4.05
C ILE A 186 -19.31 -5.18 -4.96
N ARG A 187 -19.28 -5.87 -6.10
CA ARG A 187 -18.20 -5.72 -7.08
C ARG A 187 -18.43 -4.44 -7.89
N THR A 188 -17.37 -3.71 -8.18
CA THR A 188 -17.44 -2.52 -9.03
C THR A 188 -17.96 -2.83 -10.43
N SER A 189 -17.74 -4.06 -10.93
CA SER A 189 -18.29 -4.54 -12.20
C SER A 189 -19.82 -4.70 -12.20
N GLU A 190 -20.45 -4.74 -11.03
CA GLU A 190 -21.91 -4.82 -10.87
C GLU A 190 -22.49 -3.44 -10.56
N SER A 191 -21.89 -2.73 -9.59
CA SER A 191 -22.26 -1.38 -9.21
C SER A 191 -21.04 -0.69 -8.59
N GLY A 192 -20.53 0.34 -9.28
CA GLY A 192 -19.35 1.11 -8.90
C GLY A 192 -19.66 2.61 -8.88
N LEU A 193 -18.91 3.38 -9.67
CA LEU A 193 -19.01 4.85 -9.73
C LEU A 193 -20.42 5.25 -10.15
N GLY A 194 -21.04 6.18 -9.42
CA GLY A 194 -22.43 6.59 -9.68
C GLY A 194 -23.45 5.44 -9.63
N GLY A 195 -23.10 4.30 -9.01
CA GLY A 195 -23.94 3.11 -8.95
C GLY A 195 -24.03 2.27 -10.22
N VAL A 196 -23.26 2.60 -11.28
CA VAL A 196 -23.29 1.87 -12.57
C VAL A 196 -22.17 0.81 -12.67
N PRO A 197 -22.30 -0.21 -13.54
CA PRO A 197 -21.22 -1.14 -13.83
C PRO A 197 -19.93 -0.40 -14.21
N THR A 198 -18.86 -0.66 -13.47
CA THR A 198 -17.61 0.10 -13.56
C THR A 198 -16.42 -0.81 -13.83
N LEU A 199 -15.68 -0.53 -14.90
CA LEU A 199 -14.37 -1.13 -15.13
C LEU A 199 -13.31 -0.37 -14.33
N LEU A 200 -12.90 -0.94 -13.20
CA LEU A 200 -11.82 -0.38 -12.37
C LEU A 200 -10.52 -1.18 -12.54
N SER A 201 -9.45 -0.47 -12.90
CA SER A 201 -8.10 -1.06 -12.94
C SER A 201 -7.01 -0.08 -12.53
N ASN A 202 -5.84 -0.62 -12.22
CA ASN A 202 -4.66 0.13 -11.81
C ASN A 202 -4.00 0.84 -13.01
N THR A 203 -3.34 1.97 -12.76
CA THR A 203 -2.59 2.77 -13.75
C THR A 203 -1.75 1.93 -14.70
N GLU A 204 -0.83 1.11 -14.19
CA GLU A 204 0.03 0.28 -15.04
C GLU A 204 -0.77 -0.70 -15.91
N THR A 205 -1.94 -1.17 -15.43
CA THR A 205 -2.77 -2.09 -16.24
C THR A 205 -3.32 -1.40 -17.49
N PHE A 206 -3.73 -0.13 -17.39
CA PHE A 206 -4.17 0.63 -18.55
C PHE A 206 -3.00 0.99 -19.47
N ALA A 207 -1.84 1.35 -18.91
CA ALA A 207 -0.65 1.59 -19.73
C ALA A 207 -0.22 0.33 -20.52
N GLN A 208 -0.24 -0.84 -19.89
CA GLN A 208 0.01 -2.12 -20.56
C GLN A 208 -1.02 -2.43 -21.65
N LEU A 209 -2.30 -2.12 -21.40
CA LEU A 209 -3.36 -2.27 -22.41
C LEU A 209 -3.10 -1.37 -23.64
N ALA A 210 -2.63 -0.14 -23.42
CA ALA A 210 -2.32 0.80 -24.50
C ALA A 210 -1.13 0.35 -25.37
N VAL A 211 -0.11 -0.26 -24.75
CA VAL A 211 1.01 -0.88 -25.46
C VAL A 211 0.54 -2.12 -26.23
N ALA A 212 -0.18 -3.01 -25.55
CA ALA A 212 -0.68 -4.25 -26.16
C ALA A 212 -1.55 -3.98 -27.39
N ALA A 213 -2.41 -2.96 -27.32
CA ALA A 213 -3.28 -2.60 -28.44
C ALA A 213 -2.48 -2.21 -29.68
N ARG A 214 -1.32 -1.55 -29.52
CA ARG A 214 -0.45 -1.12 -30.62
C ARG A 214 0.41 -2.25 -31.18
N LEU A 215 0.92 -3.11 -30.32
CA LEU A 215 1.84 -4.18 -30.71
C LEU A 215 1.13 -5.46 -31.15
N GLY A 216 -0.14 -5.62 -30.78
CA GLY A 216 -0.84 -6.91 -30.83
C GLY A 216 -0.22 -7.94 -29.87
N ALA A 217 -0.87 -9.09 -29.74
CA ALA A 217 -0.45 -10.13 -28.80
C ALA A 217 0.97 -10.66 -29.09
N VAL A 218 1.31 -10.88 -30.37
CA VAL A 218 2.62 -11.37 -30.79
C VAL A 218 3.73 -10.37 -30.47
N GLY A 219 3.53 -9.09 -30.80
CA GLY A 219 4.52 -8.05 -30.53
C GLY A 219 4.68 -7.77 -29.02
N TYR A 220 3.60 -7.84 -28.26
CA TYR A 220 3.61 -7.73 -26.79
C TYR A 220 4.38 -8.90 -26.15
N GLY A 221 4.13 -10.13 -26.61
CA GLY A 221 4.77 -11.35 -26.14
C GLY A 221 6.19 -11.60 -26.64
N ALA A 222 6.75 -10.70 -27.46
CA ALA A 222 8.14 -10.78 -27.91
C ALA A 222 9.17 -10.54 -26.77
N VAL A 223 8.72 -10.07 -25.61
CA VAL A 223 9.53 -9.91 -24.39
C VAL A 223 8.83 -10.58 -23.20
N GLY A 224 9.62 -10.96 -22.21
CA GLY A 224 9.12 -11.67 -21.02
C GLY A 224 9.02 -13.18 -21.22
N LEU A 225 8.49 -13.87 -20.22
CA LEU A 225 8.26 -15.31 -20.25
C LEU A 225 7.05 -15.66 -21.14
N PRO A 226 7.08 -16.81 -21.83
CA PRO A 226 5.90 -17.30 -22.57
C PRO A 226 4.65 -17.46 -21.70
N THR A 227 4.80 -17.79 -20.41
CA THR A 227 3.70 -17.95 -19.46
C THR A 227 3.22 -16.63 -18.84
N GLU A 228 4.00 -15.57 -18.95
CA GLU A 228 3.66 -14.24 -18.44
C GLU A 228 4.27 -13.15 -19.33
N PRO A 229 3.75 -12.96 -20.56
CA PRO A 229 4.39 -12.10 -21.55
C PRO A 229 4.40 -10.62 -21.14
N GLY A 230 5.33 -9.88 -21.73
CA GLY A 230 5.50 -8.44 -21.55
C GLY A 230 6.46 -8.06 -20.43
N THR A 231 6.41 -6.78 -20.06
CA THR A 231 7.19 -6.20 -18.96
C THR A 231 6.35 -5.99 -17.71
N VAL A 232 7.03 -5.69 -16.61
CA VAL A 232 6.44 -5.23 -15.35
C VAL A 232 7.19 -4.01 -14.84
N MET A 233 6.47 -3.13 -14.14
CA MET A 233 7.09 -2.04 -13.41
C MET A 233 7.39 -2.48 -11.98
N LEU A 234 8.65 -2.30 -11.56
CA LEU A 234 9.11 -2.64 -10.22
C LEU A 234 9.57 -1.39 -9.48
N THR A 235 9.18 -1.23 -8.22
CA THR A 235 9.81 -0.24 -7.33
C THR A 235 10.88 -0.92 -6.48
N VAL A 236 12.13 -0.52 -6.63
CA VAL A 236 13.27 -1.08 -5.90
C VAL A 236 13.72 -0.09 -4.82
N ALA A 237 13.84 -0.60 -3.59
CA ALA A 237 14.27 0.18 -2.41
C ALA A 237 13.48 1.49 -2.18
N GLY A 238 12.23 1.58 -2.67
CA GLY A 238 11.36 2.75 -2.52
C GLY A 238 11.80 4.02 -3.25
N THR A 239 12.77 3.93 -4.17
CA THR A 239 13.37 5.12 -4.82
C THR A 239 13.65 4.93 -6.31
N HIS A 240 13.84 3.69 -6.77
CA HIS A 240 14.06 3.36 -8.16
C HIS A 240 12.82 2.70 -8.74
N VAL A 241 12.41 3.08 -9.95
CA VAL A 241 11.37 2.41 -10.72
C VAL A 241 12.01 1.79 -11.95
N VAL A 242 11.92 0.47 -12.07
CA VAL A 242 12.54 -0.32 -13.12
C VAL A 242 11.46 -0.97 -13.98
N GLU A 243 11.48 -0.73 -15.28
CA GLU A 243 10.74 -1.57 -16.23
C GLU A 243 11.56 -2.81 -16.56
N ALA A 244 11.04 -4.00 -16.22
CA ALA A 244 11.74 -5.26 -16.40
C ALA A 244 10.87 -6.30 -17.15
N PRO A 245 11.42 -7.03 -18.13
CA PRO A 245 10.78 -8.22 -18.69
C PRO A 245 10.57 -9.26 -17.59
N THR A 246 9.46 -9.99 -17.66
CA THR A 246 9.27 -11.13 -16.75
C THR A 246 10.32 -12.22 -17.01
N GLY A 247 10.65 -12.98 -15.96
CA GLY A 247 11.69 -14.02 -16.00
C GLY A 247 13.11 -13.53 -15.69
N LEU A 248 13.30 -12.22 -15.55
CA LEU A 248 14.58 -11.65 -15.15
C LEU A 248 14.96 -12.04 -13.70
N PRO A 249 16.21 -12.44 -13.40
CA PRO A 249 16.61 -12.75 -12.03
C PRO A 249 16.45 -11.54 -11.09
N ILE A 250 15.88 -11.75 -9.90
CA ILE A 250 15.75 -10.68 -8.89
C ILE A 250 17.11 -10.06 -8.52
N PRO A 251 18.20 -10.83 -8.32
CA PRO A 251 19.51 -10.24 -8.00
C PRO A 251 20.01 -9.24 -9.03
N TYR A 252 19.74 -9.49 -10.31
CA TYR A 252 20.13 -8.58 -11.39
C TYR A 252 19.39 -7.25 -11.31
N VAL A 253 18.08 -7.27 -11.02
CA VAL A 253 17.29 -6.05 -10.81
C VAL A 253 17.78 -5.26 -9.60
N LEU A 254 18.14 -5.95 -8.51
CA LEU A 254 18.69 -5.30 -7.32
C LEU A 254 20.06 -4.66 -7.62
N GLU A 255 20.94 -5.36 -8.33
CA GLU A 255 22.27 -4.87 -8.69
C GLU A 255 22.21 -3.61 -9.57
N LEU A 256 21.27 -3.57 -10.53
CA LEU A 256 21.01 -2.38 -11.36
C LEU A 256 20.68 -1.14 -10.53
N CYS A 257 20.06 -1.33 -9.37
CA CYS A 257 19.72 -0.26 -8.43
C CYS A 257 20.79 -0.07 -7.33
N GLY A 258 21.99 -0.64 -7.49
CA GLY A 258 23.08 -0.51 -6.52
C GLY A 258 22.81 -1.19 -5.18
N THR A 259 21.95 -2.21 -5.17
CA THR A 259 21.59 -2.96 -3.96
C THR A 259 21.76 -4.46 -4.16
N ALA A 260 21.55 -5.23 -3.09
CA ALA A 260 21.69 -6.68 -3.06
C ALA A 260 20.61 -7.27 -2.15
N PRO A 261 20.36 -8.60 -2.19
CA PRO A 261 19.35 -9.21 -1.34
C PRO A 261 19.52 -8.96 0.17
N GLY A 262 20.74 -8.70 0.64
CA GLY A 262 21.06 -8.49 2.05
C GLY A 262 20.55 -9.64 2.93
N GLN A 263 19.89 -9.28 4.02
CA GLN A 263 19.30 -10.23 4.98
C GLN A 263 18.02 -10.90 4.46
N GLY A 264 17.43 -10.35 3.41
CA GLY A 264 16.14 -10.79 2.86
C GLY A 264 15.51 -9.68 2.04
N VAL A 265 14.59 -10.06 1.16
CA VAL A 265 13.90 -9.12 0.26
C VAL A 265 12.42 -9.20 0.51
N LEU A 266 11.80 -8.09 0.91
CA LEU A 266 10.36 -7.99 0.94
C LEU A 266 9.85 -7.77 -0.49
N VAL A 267 9.09 -8.74 -1.00
CA VAL A 267 8.54 -8.72 -2.36
C VAL A 267 7.04 -8.48 -2.34
N GLY A 268 6.55 -7.66 -3.27
CA GLY A 268 5.13 -7.37 -3.46
C GLY A 268 4.55 -6.28 -2.58
N GLY A 269 5.40 -5.60 -1.80
CA GLY A 269 5.05 -4.48 -0.92
C GLY A 269 4.79 -4.89 0.53
N TYR A 270 4.23 -4.00 1.33
CA TYR A 270 3.89 -4.23 2.74
C TYR A 270 2.72 -5.19 2.95
N HIS A 271 1.97 -5.54 1.90
CA HIS A 271 1.05 -6.70 1.90
C HIS A 271 1.64 -7.95 1.23
N GLY A 272 2.91 -7.88 0.87
CA GLY A 272 3.70 -8.94 0.28
C GLY A 272 4.27 -9.90 1.31
N GLY A 273 5.46 -10.44 1.03
CA GLY A 273 6.13 -11.39 1.91
C GLY A 273 7.65 -11.27 1.84
N TRP A 274 8.32 -11.61 2.94
CA TRP A 274 9.76 -11.70 2.99
C TRP A 274 10.26 -12.98 2.31
N LEU A 275 11.22 -12.82 1.40
CA LEU A 275 12.03 -13.91 0.88
C LEU A 275 13.36 -13.98 1.65
N PRO A 276 13.78 -15.16 2.12
CA PRO A 276 15.12 -15.33 2.64
C PRO A 276 16.16 -15.16 1.53
N PRO A 277 17.43 -14.84 1.84
CA PRO A 277 18.45 -14.50 0.84
C PRO A 277 18.63 -15.56 -0.25
N HIS A 278 18.56 -16.84 0.10
CA HIS A 278 18.71 -17.93 -0.87
C HIS A 278 17.52 -17.99 -1.85
N ALA A 279 16.29 -17.79 -1.37
CA ALA A 279 15.10 -17.77 -2.20
C ALA A 279 15.09 -16.54 -3.12
N ALA A 280 15.45 -15.36 -2.60
CA ALA A 280 15.60 -14.15 -3.39
C ALA A 280 16.66 -14.29 -4.49
N ARG A 281 17.73 -15.07 -4.26
CA ARG A 281 18.76 -15.38 -5.26
C ARG A 281 18.28 -16.35 -6.34
N ALA A 282 17.40 -17.27 -6.01
CA ALA A 282 16.86 -18.25 -6.95
C ALA A 282 15.67 -17.73 -7.76
N ALA A 283 14.93 -16.76 -7.22
CA ALA A 283 13.70 -16.28 -7.83
C ALA A 283 13.93 -15.31 -9.00
N THR A 284 12.98 -15.34 -9.93
CA THR A 284 12.89 -14.41 -11.06
C THR A 284 11.66 -13.52 -10.92
N VAL A 285 11.64 -12.42 -11.66
CA VAL A 285 10.50 -11.51 -11.78
C VAL A 285 9.37 -12.19 -12.55
N SER A 286 8.57 -12.99 -11.87
CA SER A 286 7.32 -13.53 -12.39
C SER A 286 6.42 -13.97 -11.25
N ARG A 287 5.11 -14.07 -11.50
CA ARG A 287 4.15 -14.54 -10.49
C ARG A 287 4.41 -15.98 -10.11
N ASP A 288 4.67 -16.84 -11.09
CA ASP A 288 4.89 -18.27 -10.84
C ASP A 288 6.20 -18.51 -10.08
N SER A 289 7.29 -17.84 -10.46
CA SER A 289 8.58 -17.98 -9.76
C SER A 289 8.50 -17.46 -8.32
N LEU A 290 7.79 -16.36 -8.07
CA LEU A 290 7.63 -15.84 -6.71
C LEU A 290 6.70 -16.72 -5.88
N ALA A 291 5.59 -17.22 -6.45
CA ALA A 291 4.69 -18.12 -5.76
C ALA A 291 5.37 -19.43 -5.34
N ALA A 292 6.31 -19.94 -6.15
CA ALA A 292 7.09 -21.14 -5.84
C ALA A 292 8.00 -21.00 -4.61
N VAL A 293 8.26 -19.78 -4.14
CA VAL A 293 9.05 -19.48 -2.94
C VAL A 293 8.22 -18.74 -1.88
N ASP A 294 6.90 -18.95 -1.87
CA ASP A 294 5.93 -18.32 -0.97
C ASP A 294 5.90 -16.77 -1.03
N GLY A 295 6.46 -16.21 -2.09
CA GLY A 295 6.42 -14.79 -2.42
C GLY A 295 5.21 -14.40 -3.26
N VAL A 296 5.00 -13.10 -3.41
CA VAL A 296 3.97 -12.54 -4.29
C VAL A 296 4.54 -11.34 -5.04
N LEU A 297 4.26 -11.24 -6.34
CA LEU A 297 4.66 -10.07 -7.13
C LEU A 297 3.96 -8.79 -6.66
N GLY A 298 2.72 -8.92 -6.17
CA GLY A 298 1.99 -7.86 -5.48
C GLY A 298 1.98 -6.52 -6.23
N ALA A 299 2.32 -5.45 -5.52
CA ALA A 299 2.41 -4.09 -6.06
C ALA A 299 3.71 -3.83 -6.86
N GLY A 300 4.53 -4.85 -7.12
CA GLY A 300 5.79 -4.70 -7.84
C GLY A 300 6.93 -4.11 -6.99
N ALA A 301 6.83 -4.10 -5.66
CA ALA A 301 7.92 -3.61 -4.82
C ALA A 301 8.95 -4.72 -4.51
N LEU A 302 10.24 -4.37 -4.60
CA LEU A 302 11.39 -5.15 -4.16
C LEU A 302 12.15 -4.32 -3.12
N LEU A 303 11.97 -4.65 -1.85
CA LEU A 303 12.54 -3.90 -0.73
C LEU A 303 13.59 -4.77 -0.01
N PRO A 304 14.86 -4.75 -0.46
CA PRO A 304 15.93 -5.49 0.19
C PRO A 304 16.25 -4.89 1.56
N LEU A 305 16.58 -5.76 2.52
CA LEU A 305 16.97 -5.35 3.87
C LEU A 305 18.50 -5.36 4.03
N PRO A 306 19.15 -4.20 4.24
CA PRO A 306 20.60 -4.13 4.41
C PRO A 306 21.07 -4.89 5.66
N GLU A 307 22.28 -5.45 5.63
CA GLU A 307 22.91 -6.16 6.77
C GLU A 307 23.08 -5.31 8.03
N THR A 308 23.06 -3.99 7.88
CA THR A 308 23.36 -3.01 8.92
C THR A 308 22.18 -2.63 9.81
N THR A 309 20.97 -3.09 9.50
CA THR A 309 19.75 -2.76 10.27
C THR A 309 19.14 -3.98 10.98
N CYS A 310 18.41 -3.74 12.06
CA CYS A 310 17.68 -4.75 12.81
C CYS A 310 16.39 -5.18 12.07
N PRO A 311 16.26 -6.44 11.61
CA PRO A 311 15.05 -6.90 10.91
C PRO A 311 13.80 -6.86 11.79
N VAL A 312 13.93 -7.18 13.08
CA VAL A 312 12.83 -7.14 14.05
C VAL A 312 12.32 -5.71 14.24
N GLY A 313 13.24 -4.76 14.38
CA GLY A 313 12.91 -3.35 14.55
C GLY A 313 12.23 -2.73 13.34
N GLU A 314 12.69 -3.05 12.13
CA GLU A 314 12.02 -2.63 10.88
C GLU A 314 10.63 -3.25 10.75
N THR A 315 10.47 -4.52 11.12
CA THR A 315 9.17 -5.21 11.11
C THR A 315 8.19 -4.55 12.09
N VAL A 316 8.61 -4.24 13.32
CA VAL A 316 7.78 -3.54 14.31
C VAL A 316 7.33 -2.17 13.79
N ARG A 317 8.23 -1.42 13.16
CA ARG A 317 7.91 -0.10 12.59
C ARG A 317 6.82 -0.18 11.52
N VAL A 318 7.01 -1.06 10.55
CA VAL A 318 6.05 -1.23 9.44
C VAL A 318 4.73 -1.81 9.94
N ALA A 319 4.74 -2.77 10.87
CA ALA A 319 3.52 -3.33 11.45
C ALA A 319 2.72 -2.27 12.24
N GLY A 320 3.41 -1.42 13.00
CA GLY A 320 2.79 -0.27 13.68
C GLY A 320 2.15 0.69 12.70
N TRP A 321 2.87 1.05 11.63
CA TRP A 321 2.33 1.89 10.57
C TRP A 321 1.10 1.28 9.89
N LEU A 322 1.15 0.01 9.50
CA LEU A 322 0.02 -0.69 8.88
C LEU A 322 -1.22 -0.71 9.80
N ALA A 323 -1.03 -0.80 11.12
CA ALA A 323 -2.13 -0.70 12.08
C ALA A 323 -2.75 0.71 12.09
N GLU A 324 -1.95 1.78 11.96
CA GLU A 324 -2.43 3.17 11.89
C GLU A 324 -3.11 3.49 10.55
N GLN A 325 -2.73 2.81 9.48
CA GLN A 325 -3.33 2.96 8.15
C GLN A 325 -4.68 2.24 7.97
N SER A 326 -5.14 1.56 9.02
CA SER A 326 -6.42 0.86 9.04
C SER A 326 -7.61 1.80 8.83
N ALA A 327 -8.61 1.34 8.08
CA ALA A 327 -9.89 2.04 7.96
C ALA A 327 -10.72 2.04 9.27
N GLY A 328 -10.36 1.20 10.25
CA GLY A 328 -11.03 1.13 11.56
C GLY A 328 -12.47 0.60 11.55
N GLN A 329 -12.99 0.12 10.41
CA GLN A 329 -14.41 -0.23 10.26
C GLN A 329 -14.80 -1.62 10.78
N CYS A 330 -13.86 -2.56 10.85
CA CYS A 330 -14.13 -3.94 11.29
C CYS A 330 -13.32 -4.28 12.53
N GLY A 331 -13.79 -5.26 13.32
CA GLY A 331 -13.10 -5.71 14.54
C GLY A 331 -11.61 -6.03 14.35
N PRO A 332 -11.22 -6.77 13.30
CA PRO A 332 -9.80 -7.02 12.98
C PRO A 332 -9.00 -5.73 12.73
N CYS A 333 -9.59 -4.74 12.07
CA CYS A 333 -8.97 -3.45 11.79
C CYS A 333 -8.87 -2.56 13.05
N ALA A 334 -9.93 -2.48 13.84
CA ALA A 334 -10.04 -1.54 14.97
C ALA A 334 -9.33 -2.04 16.23
N LEU A 335 -9.33 -3.36 16.44
CA LEU A 335 -8.77 -3.99 17.65
C LEU A 335 -7.66 -4.97 17.33
N GLY A 336 -7.79 -5.74 16.24
CA GLY A 336 -6.87 -6.82 15.88
C GLY A 336 -5.48 -6.32 15.47
N LEU A 337 -5.38 -5.47 14.45
CA LEU A 337 -4.10 -4.95 13.95
C LEU A 337 -3.33 -4.15 15.03
N PRO A 338 -3.96 -3.25 15.81
CA PRO A 338 -3.27 -2.61 16.92
C PRO A 338 -2.78 -3.60 17.98
N ALA A 339 -3.57 -4.63 18.31
CA ALA A 339 -3.15 -5.65 19.27
C ALA A 339 -2.03 -6.55 18.74
N LEU A 340 -1.99 -6.80 17.43
CA LEU A 340 -0.89 -7.51 16.76
C LEU A 340 0.40 -6.69 16.81
N ALA A 341 0.32 -5.39 16.48
CA ALA A 341 1.46 -4.49 16.55
C ALA A 341 2.00 -4.34 17.99
N ASP A 342 1.11 -4.18 18.97
CA ASP A 342 1.48 -4.16 20.40
C ASP A 342 2.21 -5.46 20.80
N ALA A 343 1.67 -6.63 20.45
CA ALA A 343 2.27 -7.92 20.78
C ALA A 343 3.65 -8.11 20.12
N LEU A 344 3.80 -7.64 18.89
CA LEU A 344 5.07 -7.70 18.16
C LEU A 344 6.12 -6.79 18.82
N ALA A 345 5.72 -5.60 19.27
CA ALA A 345 6.58 -4.68 20.01
C ALA A 345 7.01 -5.26 21.37
N ASP A 346 6.08 -5.91 22.09
CA ASP A 346 6.39 -6.61 23.34
C ASP A 346 7.40 -7.74 23.12
N ALA A 347 7.21 -8.54 22.07
CA ALA A 347 8.16 -9.60 21.70
C ALA A 347 9.54 -9.04 21.33
N ALA A 348 9.58 -7.93 20.58
CA ALA A 348 10.83 -7.26 20.23
C ALA A 348 11.56 -6.66 21.45
N GLY A 349 10.82 -6.36 22.52
CA GLY A 349 11.29 -5.73 23.76
C GLY A 349 11.71 -6.71 24.87
N GLY A 350 11.78 -8.02 24.61
CA GLY A 350 12.25 -9.01 25.59
C GLY A 350 11.17 -9.56 26.52
N ALA A 351 9.89 -9.53 26.12
CA ALA A 351 8.79 -10.08 26.92
C ALA A 351 8.69 -11.62 26.94
N GLY A 352 9.71 -12.33 26.42
CA GLY A 352 9.79 -13.79 26.42
C GLY A 352 8.96 -14.48 25.33
N GLN A 353 9.07 -15.80 25.28
CA GLN A 353 8.42 -16.65 24.27
C GLN A 353 6.89 -16.48 24.23
N ARG A 354 6.25 -16.22 25.38
CA ARG A 354 4.80 -15.98 25.46
C ARG A 354 4.34 -14.80 24.60
N ALA A 355 5.20 -13.80 24.39
CA ALA A 355 4.88 -12.67 23.52
C ALA A 355 4.86 -13.08 22.03
N LEU A 356 5.78 -13.94 21.59
CA LEU A 356 5.76 -14.52 20.24
C LEU A 356 4.53 -15.41 20.01
N ASP A 357 4.13 -16.19 21.02
CA ASP A 357 2.91 -17.00 20.96
C ASP A 357 1.66 -16.10 20.89
N ALA A 358 1.67 -14.98 21.62
CA ALA A 358 0.62 -13.97 21.52
C ALA A 358 0.55 -13.37 20.11
N VAL A 359 1.68 -13.06 19.46
CA VAL A 359 1.71 -12.60 18.05
C VAL A 359 0.98 -13.59 17.15
N ARG A 360 1.34 -14.88 17.19
CA ARG A 360 0.69 -15.93 16.39
C ARG A 360 -0.82 -16.02 16.66
N THR A 361 -1.21 -15.91 17.93
CA THR A 361 -2.63 -15.91 18.33
C THR A 361 -3.40 -14.70 17.79
N ARG A 362 -2.79 -13.50 17.82
CA ARG A 362 -3.40 -12.27 17.29
C ARG A 362 -3.54 -12.33 15.77
N MET A 363 -2.54 -12.86 15.07
CA MET A 363 -2.60 -13.08 13.62
C MET A 363 -3.81 -13.95 13.23
N ALA A 364 -3.99 -15.10 13.88
CA ALA A 364 -5.12 -15.99 13.62
C ALA A 364 -6.49 -15.35 13.90
N ALA A 365 -6.54 -14.38 14.83
CA ALA A 365 -7.75 -13.63 15.14
C ALA A 365 -8.08 -12.54 14.10
N VAL A 366 -7.11 -12.16 13.27
CA VAL A 366 -7.22 -11.10 12.25
C VAL A 366 -7.56 -11.69 10.88
N GLU A 367 -6.90 -12.78 10.51
CA GLU A 367 -6.98 -13.36 9.17
C GLU A 367 -8.41 -13.71 8.72
N ARG A 368 -8.71 -13.36 7.47
CA ARG A 368 -9.94 -13.62 6.71
C ARG A 368 -11.21 -13.09 7.35
N ARG A 369 -11.10 -12.16 8.30
CA ARG A 369 -12.22 -11.53 9.02
C ARG A 369 -12.39 -10.04 8.68
N GLY A 370 -11.53 -9.50 7.82
CA GLY A 370 -11.56 -8.10 7.38
C GLY A 370 -12.70 -7.79 6.42
N ALA A 371 -13.13 -6.52 6.42
CA ALA A 371 -14.00 -5.98 5.36
C ALA A 371 -13.28 -5.84 4.01
N CYS A 372 -11.95 -5.66 4.05
CA CYS A 372 -11.04 -5.67 2.90
C CYS A 372 -9.82 -6.57 3.21
N SER A 373 -8.90 -6.68 2.26
CA SER A 373 -7.68 -7.50 2.39
C SER A 373 -6.57 -6.87 3.27
N HIS A 374 -6.77 -5.65 3.78
CA HIS A 374 -5.76 -4.97 4.61
C HIS A 374 -5.27 -5.78 5.83
N PRO A 375 -6.17 -6.41 6.61
CA PRO A 375 -5.73 -7.19 7.76
C PRO A 375 -4.97 -8.47 7.35
N ASP A 376 -5.36 -9.07 6.23
CA ASP A 376 -4.71 -10.27 5.69
C ASP A 376 -3.30 -9.96 5.18
N GLY A 377 -3.15 -8.88 4.42
CA GLY A 377 -1.85 -8.41 3.93
C GLY A 377 -0.90 -8.02 5.06
N SER A 378 -1.41 -7.30 6.07
CA SER A 378 -0.61 -6.93 7.25
C SER A 378 -0.16 -8.15 8.05
N THR A 379 -1.03 -9.17 8.14
CA THR A 379 -0.69 -10.43 8.82
C THR A 379 0.35 -11.23 8.04
N ARG A 380 0.25 -11.28 6.71
CA ARG A 380 1.25 -11.93 5.84
C ARG A 380 2.65 -11.31 5.99
N PHE A 381 2.72 -9.99 6.05
CA PHE A 381 3.98 -9.28 6.31
C PHE A 381 4.64 -9.73 7.62
N VAL A 382 3.88 -9.75 8.72
CA VAL A 382 4.39 -10.21 10.02
C VAL A 382 4.74 -11.70 10.00
N SER A 383 3.89 -12.54 9.40
CA SER A 383 4.10 -13.99 9.31
C SER A 383 5.40 -14.37 8.61
N SER A 384 5.62 -13.77 7.44
CA SER A 384 6.83 -14.03 6.67
C SER A 384 8.08 -13.49 7.37
N ALA A 385 7.99 -12.34 8.06
CA ALA A 385 9.09 -11.82 8.87
C ALA A 385 9.46 -12.77 10.03
N LEU A 386 8.48 -13.30 10.75
CA LEU A 386 8.71 -14.29 11.83
C LEU A 386 9.36 -15.58 11.31
N THR A 387 9.15 -15.92 10.04
CA THR A 387 9.71 -17.12 9.41
C THR A 387 11.14 -16.86 8.94
N VAL A 388 11.37 -15.75 8.23
CA VAL A 388 12.67 -15.40 7.65
C VAL A 388 13.69 -14.97 8.72
N PHE A 389 13.25 -14.25 9.74
CA PHE A 389 14.11 -13.70 10.81
C PHE A 389 13.86 -14.39 12.15
N ALA A 390 13.57 -15.69 12.13
CA ALA A 390 13.17 -16.45 13.30
C ALA A 390 14.20 -16.39 14.44
N GLU A 391 15.49 -16.44 14.10
CA GLU A 391 16.60 -16.36 15.06
C GLU A 391 16.65 -14.98 15.73
N GLU A 392 16.52 -13.90 14.97
CA GLU A 392 16.48 -12.55 15.53
C GLU A 392 15.26 -12.33 16.41
N PHE A 393 14.09 -12.83 16.01
CA PHE A 393 12.88 -12.74 16.83
C PHE A 393 13.05 -13.51 18.15
N ALA A 394 13.68 -14.70 18.12
CA ALA A 394 13.98 -15.46 19.34
C ALA A 394 14.97 -14.71 20.25
N ALA A 395 16.05 -14.17 19.69
CA ALA A 395 17.05 -13.40 20.44
C ALA A 395 16.46 -12.13 21.07
N HIS A 396 15.59 -11.43 20.34
CA HIS A 396 14.85 -10.28 20.85
C HIS A 396 13.87 -10.66 21.96
N ALA A 397 13.12 -11.76 21.79
CA ALA A 397 12.17 -12.23 22.80
C ALA A 397 12.86 -12.61 24.12
N LEU A 398 14.09 -13.10 24.08
CA LEU A 398 14.92 -13.38 25.27
C LEU A 398 15.63 -12.15 25.84
N GLY A 399 15.50 -10.98 25.22
CA GLY A 399 16.10 -9.73 25.67
C GLY A 399 17.56 -9.53 25.26
N HIS A 400 18.14 -10.41 24.45
CA HIS A 400 19.51 -10.27 23.92
C HIS A 400 19.58 -9.26 22.78
N GLY A 401 18.49 -9.13 22.01
CA GLY A 401 18.48 -8.37 20.76
C GLY A 401 19.35 -9.00 19.68
N CYS A 402 19.50 -8.31 18.54
CA CYS A 402 20.30 -8.80 17.40
C CYS A 402 21.58 -7.99 17.12
N GLY A 403 21.99 -7.12 18.05
CA GLY A 403 23.23 -6.33 17.97
C GLY A 403 23.25 -5.21 16.92
N ARG A 404 22.15 -5.00 16.18
CA ARG A 404 22.04 -4.03 15.08
C ARG A 404 21.06 -2.90 15.43
N PRO A 405 21.32 -1.65 14.99
CA PRO A 405 20.37 -0.55 15.16
C PRO A 405 19.20 -0.66 14.16
N THR A 406 18.07 0.01 14.43
CA THR A 406 16.98 0.15 13.45
C THR A 406 17.17 1.43 12.66
N LEU A 407 17.51 1.33 11.37
CA LEU A 407 17.91 2.47 10.54
C LEU A 407 16.75 3.13 9.77
N GLY A 408 15.62 2.44 9.62
CA GLY A 408 14.55 2.85 8.72
C GLY A 408 14.82 2.55 7.27
N ALA A 409 15.41 1.39 7.01
CA ALA A 409 15.63 0.90 5.67
C ALA A 409 14.32 0.69 4.91
N LEU A 410 13.23 0.35 5.60
CA LEU A 410 11.90 0.26 5.01
C LEU A 410 11.25 1.67 4.99
N PRO A 411 10.85 2.18 3.81
CA PRO A 411 10.37 3.56 3.67
C PRO A 411 9.06 3.77 4.40
N LEU A 412 8.98 4.81 5.22
CA LEU A 412 7.75 5.31 5.83
C LEU A 412 7.67 6.84 5.62
N PRO A 413 6.47 7.44 5.63
CA PRO A 413 6.29 8.89 5.50
C PRO A 413 7.12 9.70 6.52
N ALA A 414 7.56 10.89 6.11
CA ALA A 414 8.52 11.70 6.87
C ALA A 414 8.02 12.13 8.27
N GLU A 415 6.71 12.29 8.45
CA GLU A 415 6.10 12.69 9.73
C GLU A 415 6.25 11.62 10.82
N GLU A 416 6.62 10.39 10.47
CA GLU A 416 6.75 9.25 11.39
C GLU A 416 8.21 8.85 11.66
N ARG A 417 9.17 9.34 10.86
CA ARG A 417 10.61 9.15 11.14
C ARG A 417 11.02 9.78 12.49
N THR A 418 10.36 10.86 12.88
CA THR A 418 10.55 11.53 14.19
C THR A 418 9.87 10.81 15.35
N ARG A 419 8.91 9.91 15.11
CA ARG A 419 8.35 9.01 16.16
C ARG A 419 9.16 7.72 16.31
N ALA A 420 9.80 7.25 15.25
CA ALA A 420 10.57 6.00 15.22
C ALA A 420 11.99 6.11 15.80
N THR A 421 12.55 7.31 15.98
CA THR A 421 13.83 7.52 16.65
C THR A 421 13.67 7.73 18.17
N SER A 422 13.24 6.70 18.89
CA SER A 422 13.60 6.42 20.31
C SER A 422 12.82 5.23 20.84
N PRO A 423 13.51 4.11 21.13
CA PRO A 423 13.79 3.85 22.56
C PRO A 423 15.20 3.31 22.87
N ALA A 424 16.17 3.37 21.94
CA ALA A 424 17.48 2.73 22.13
C ALA A 424 18.67 3.66 22.50
N ALA A 425 18.45 4.96 22.68
CA ALA A 425 19.53 5.90 23.01
C ALA A 425 19.24 6.67 24.32
N ARG A 426 19.13 5.97 25.45
CA ARG A 426 19.29 6.56 26.79
C ARG A 426 19.97 5.59 27.75
N VAL A 427 21.26 5.35 27.52
CA VAL A 427 22.20 4.96 28.57
C VAL A 427 23.32 5.99 28.58
N ALA A 428 23.08 7.12 29.25
CA ALA A 428 24.05 8.01 29.90
C ALA A 428 23.40 9.39 30.16
N GLY A 429 23.46 9.86 31.41
CA GLY A 429 23.24 11.26 31.76
C GLY A 429 21.79 11.66 32.10
N THR A 430 21.43 11.51 33.37
CA THR A 430 20.18 11.95 33.99
C THR A 430 20.08 13.48 34.08
N ALA A 431 19.08 14.05 33.41
CA ALA A 431 18.30 15.18 33.93
C ALA A 431 16.86 14.69 34.16
N PRO A 432 16.21 15.01 35.28
CA PRO A 432 14.85 14.53 35.54
C PRO A 432 13.89 15.10 34.49
N ALA A 433 13.08 14.22 33.87
CA ALA A 433 12.00 14.64 32.99
C ALA A 433 11.02 15.52 33.77
N PRO A 434 10.42 16.55 33.14
CA PRO A 434 9.41 17.38 33.80
C PRO A 434 8.26 16.48 34.28
N ALA A 435 7.72 16.81 35.46
CA ALA A 435 6.55 16.12 35.99
C ALA A 435 5.40 16.27 35.00
N GLU A 436 4.62 15.22 34.77
CA GLU A 436 3.45 15.25 33.90
C GLU A 436 2.20 14.94 34.69
N GLN A 437 1.05 15.36 34.17
CA GLN A 437 -0.25 15.13 34.77
C GLN A 437 -1.27 14.71 33.71
N LEU A 438 -2.16 13.82 34.12
CA LEU A 438 -3.30 13.33 33.37
C LEU A 438 -4.52 14.17 33.74
N LEU A 439 -5.08 14.85 32.76
CA LEU A 439 -6.31 15.60 32.86
C LEU A 439 -7.51 14.76 32.44
N VAL A 440 -8.60 14.91 33.19
CA VAL A 440 -9.93 14.39 32.88
C VAL A 440 -10.86 15.57 32.62
N ASP A 441 -11.34 15.69 31.40
CA ASP A 441 -12.42 16.60 31.03
C ASP A 441 -13.77 15.95 31.37
N TRP A 442 -14.32 16.31 32.53
CA TRP A 442 -15.60 15.77 32.97
C TRP A 442 -16.79 16.20 32.10
N THR A 443 -16.68 17.28 31.31
CA THR A 443 -17.75 17.67 30.39
C THR A 443 -17.86 16.73 29.19
N LEU A 444 -16.73 16.10 28.82
CA LEU A 444 -16.66 15.09 27.76
C LEU A 444 -16.81 13.68 28.31
N CYS A 445 -16.42 13.43 29.56
CA CYS A 445 -16.48 12.11 30.17
C CYS A 445 -17.93 11.59 30.21
N ARG A 446 -18.12 10.32 29.86
CA ARG A 446 -19.43 9.63 29.90
C ARG A 446 -19.48 8.48 30.90
N GLY A 447 -18.55 8.44 31.87
CA GLY A 447 -18.54 7.44 32.95
C GLY A 447 -18.25 6.00 32.51
N HIS A 448 -17.51 5.78 31.41
CA HIS A 448 -17.24 4.43 30.88
C HIS A 448 -16.31 3.55 31.73
N GLY A 449 -15.61 4.12 32.71
CA GLY A 449 -14.74 3.40 33.65
C GLY A 449 -13.44 2.78 33.11
N LEU A 450 -13.29 2.65 31.78
CA LEU A 450 -12.12 2.03 31.12
C LEU A 450 -10.76 2.61 31.54
N CYS A 451 -10.73 3.90 31.90
CA CYS A 451 -9.51 4.57 32.34
C CYS A 451 -9.01 4.05 33.70
N ALA A 452 -9.91 3.62 34.59
CA ALA A 452 -9.54 3.03 35.88
C ALA A 452 -8.93 1.64 35.72
N ASP A 453 -9.42 0.85 34.75
CA ASP A 453 -8.86 -0.46 34.41
C ASP A 453 -7.46 -0.36 33.79
N LEU A 454 -7.24 0.67 32.96
CA LEU A 454 -5.96 0.91 32.29
C LEU A 454 -4.92 1.57 33.21
N LEU A 455 -5.37 2.26 34.26
CA LEU A 455 -4.53 2.97 35.23
C LEU A 455 -4.83 2.55 36.68
N PRO A 456 -4.71 1.25 37.00
CA PRO A 456 -5.04 0.75 38.32
C PRO A 456 -4.11 1.39 39.36
N GLY A 457 -4.72 1.92 40.42
CA GLY A 457 -4.03 2.61 41.51
C GLY A 457 -3.69 4.08 41.26
N LEU A 458 -3.79 4.56 40.01
CA LEU A 458 -3.59 5.97 39.68
C LEU A 458 -4.92 6.72 39.49
N LEU A 459 -5.93 6.02 38.98
CA LEU A 459 -7.27 6.55 38.77
C LEU A 459 -8.30 5.69 39.51
N ARG A 460 -9.18 6.33 40.28
CA ARG A 460 -10.29 5.72 40.98
C ARG A 460 -11.59 6.33 40.49
N LEU A 461 -12.63 5.51 40.39
CA LEU A 461 -13.97 5.95 40.03
C LEU A 461 -14.77 6.22 41.30
N GLY A 462 -15.52 7.32 41.30
CA GLY A 462 -16.51 7.62 42.32
C GLY A 462 -17.75 6.74 42.18
N PRO A 463 -18.69 6.84 43.14
CA PRO A 463 -19.95 6.09 43.13
C PRO A 463 -20.86 6.42 41.93
N ASP A 464 -20.60 7.52 41.25
CA ASP A 464 -21.28 7.98 40.03
C ASP A 464 -20.64 7.43 38.72
N GLY A 465 -19.53 6.68 38.83
CA GLY A 465 -18.82 6.08 37.69
C GLY A 465 -17.82 7.03 37.00
N TYR A 466 -17.58 8.22 37.55
CA TYR A 466 -16.63 9.20 37.01
C TYR A 466 -15.28 9.15 37.75
N PRO A 467 -14.15 9.51 37.11
CA PRO A 467 -12.88 9.66 37.81
C PRO A 467 -12.99 10.68 38.95
N GLU A 468 -12.60 10.30 40.17
CA GLU A 468 -12.72 11.15 41.37
C GLU A 468 -11.91 12.46 41.30
N ARG A 469 -10.91 12.52 40.42
CA ARG A 469 -10.01 13.67 40.25
C ARG A 469 -9.90 14.06 38.79
N ALA A 470 -10.01 15.36 38.52
CA ALA A 470 -9.82 15.93 37.19
C ALA A 470 -8.34 16.08 36.80
N VAL A 471 -7.43 16.12 37.77
CA VAL A 471 -5.99 16.27 37.54
C VAL A 471 -5.24 15.26 38.39
N ILE A 472 -4.42 14.43 37.74
CA ILE A 472 -3.75 13.30 38.38
C ILE A 472 -2.28 13.32 37.98
N PRO A 473 -1.32 13.47 38.92
CA PRO A 473 0.10 13.43 38.59
C PRO A 473 0.46 12.04 38.05
N VAL A 474 1.23 11.98 36.96
CA VAL A 474 1.63 10.74 36.29
C VAL A 474 3.09 10.43 36.62
N PRO A 475 3.36 9.40 37.45
CA PRO A 475 4.73 8.95 37.66
C PRO A 475 5.38 8.55 36.34
N ALA A 476 6.67 8.83 36.15
CA ALA A 476 7.40 8.51 34.91
C ALA A 476 7.21 7.05 34.44
N ARG A 477 7.19 6.10 35.39
CA ARG A 477 6.93 4.67 35.13
C ARG A 477 5.53 4.35 34.59
N MET A 478 4.55 5.23 34.80
CA MET A 478 3.16 5.06 34.37
C MET A 478 2.81 5.85 33.11
N ARG A 479 3.75 6.66 32.59
CA ARG A 479 3.54 7.52 31.40
C ARG A 479 2.97 6.74 30.21
N GLN A 480 3.55 5.60 29.87
CA GLN A 480 3.09 4.80 28.72
C GLN A 480 1.67 4.27 28.92
N ARG A 481 1.31 3.87 30.14
CA ARG A 481 -0.06 3.46 30.48
C ARG A 481 -1.04 4.64 30.45
N ALA A 482 -0.61 5.82 30.88
CA ALA A 482 -1.43 7.04 30.82
C ALA A 482 -1.71 7.46 29.38
N LEU A 483 -0.70 7.43 28.52
CA LEU A 483 -0.87 7.67 27.08
C LEU A 483 -1.77 6.61 26.42
N ARG A 484 -1.69 5.35 26.87
CA ARG A 484 -2.60 4.28 26.42
C ARG A 484 -4.04 4.55 26.86
N ALA A 485 -4.26 5.00 28.10
CA ALA A 485 -5.58 5.38 28.60
C ALA A 485 -6.17 6.57 27.82
N VAL A 486 -5.35 7.57 27.48
CA VAL A 486 -5.74 8.68 26.59
C VAL A 486 -6.21 8.18 25.23
N ARG A 487 -5.40 7.35 24.55
CA ARG A 487 -5.73 6.80 23.22
C ARG A 487 -6.98 5.90 23.22
N ARG A 488 -7.29 5.26 24.34
CA ARG A 488 -8.40 4.31 24.48
C ARG A 488 -9.66 4.95 25.08
N CYS A 489 -9.63 6.21 25.50
CA CYS A 489 -10.81 6.91 26.02
C CYS A 489 -11.84 7.12 24.89
N PRO A 490 -13.00 6.45 24.90
CA PRO A 490 -13.98 6.55 23.81
C PRO A 490 -14.58 7.94 23.65
N ALA A 491 -14.61 8.71 24.75
CA ALA A 491 -15.17 10.06 24.80
C ALA A 491 -14.11 11.16 24.62
N LEU A 492 -12.85 10.79 24.40
CA LEU A 492 -11.71 11.73 24.27
C LEU A 492 -11.56 12.68 25.47
N ALA A 493 -12.02 12.25 26.63
CA ALA A 493 -12.05 13.02 27.87
C ALA A 493 -10.71 13.03 28.62
N LEU A 494 -9.66 12.40 28.11
CA LEU A 494 -8.36 12.28 28.79
C LEU A 494 -7.24 12.95 28.00
N ARG A 495 -6.33 13.63 28.68
CA ARG A 495 -5.12 14.24 28.08
C ARG A 495 -3.93 14.12 29.04
N VAL A 496 -2.71 13.99 28.52
CA VAL A 496 -1.48 14.09 29.32
C VAL A 496 -0.74 15.35 28.90
N GLU A 497 -0.34 16.15 29.88
CA GLU A 497 0.42 17.38 29.67
C GLU A 497 1.53 17.55 30.72
N ALA A 498 2.45 18.48 30.46
CA ALA A 498 3.45 18.87 31.44
C ALA A 498 2.76 19.53 32.65
N ALA A 499 3.22 19.18 33.86
CA ALA A 499 2.78 19.87 35.06
C ALA A 499 3.32 21.31 35.03
N GLY A 500 2.39 22.27 34.98
CA GLY A 500 2.69 23.71 34.97
C GLY A 500 3.14 24.24 36.31
#